data_AF-A0A522STA4-F1
#
_entry.id   AF-A0A522STA4-F1
#
_cell.length_a   1.000
_cell.length_b   1.000
_cell.length_c   1.000
_cell.angle_alpha   90.00
_cell.angle_beta   90.00
_cell.angle_gamma   90.00
#
_symmetry.space_group_name_H-M   'P 1'
#
loop_
_entity.id
_entity.type
_entity.pdbx_description
1 polymer ?
#
loop_
_entity_poly.entity_id
_entity_poly.type
_entity_poly.pdbx_seq_one_letter_code
_entity_poly.pdbx_strand_id
1 'polypeptide(L)'
;MLKELKVYKKSGTYAETLEAFGVADLLNEVLERNSIPGGKVVIEDKGHHYSLKVSPEITEEMINDLPFFQIIKFIKKDEGTEVPNGITDFFNYPEQKGILDDYKNSFQDIDKNKSLTSDQKKTARKELNEQKNSEFGRRIDPEFDVYREIKGNPYSSFSNLYNNFYANKDQFPEMVNSILTYYSQGESLNNDIVLSDDKPTAQQLYNPNQGKGLNKTKANNASMGNLKSFWISETMKISGSLPFMSCQYVKVGSSYDLKIFVPEFKQIILSQAKRILFDFKRELKSTSPVKLDILNIVNLSIKFILRTPEYNKGKIKNTVKGFHSVYLKDLGQNKAVANIAFINIPDFISYKTRMEGHEWIEILENQKKIISGIIEQGDSIQGLQFYRIFLGSTEITALDNFSKFSYWYCSYLMQAITRKKYYVTPFKTETLNKFYKNMDTQELNLMEIINDDGFLAIASAIRKSTVSLQYTPKEKRQFEIRYGLAQQLQNKSKSKEDLATFIGGFVGTYNAETARYAEKKGKAPRATVKDGELLQFYKILDNAPARLIGALLASYGFALTSKEFSEKENIDTEIPEEEN
;
A
#
# COMPACT_ATOMS: atom_id res chain seq x y z
N MET A 1 -19.77 20.31 -28.98
CA MET A 1 -18.67 20.58 -28.04
C MET A 1 -18.88 19.76 -26.78
N LEU A 2 -17.86 19.02 -26.35
CA LEU A 2 -17.92 18.09 -25.22
C LEU A 2 -17.03 18.61 -24.08
N LYS A 3 -17.66 18.89 -22.93
CA LYS A 3 -17.00 19.42 -21.73
C LYS A 3 -16.89 18.41 -20.60
N GLU A 4 -17.88 17.53 -20.49
CA GLU A 4 -18.03 16.60 -19.38
C GLU A 4 -18.63 15.28 -19.86
N LEU A 5 -18.01 14.16 -19.48
CA LEU A 5 -18.50 12.80 -19.70
C LEU A 5 -18.75 12.09 -18.37
N LYS A 6 -19.59 11.05 -18.39
CA LYS A 6 -19.99 10.32 -17.18
C LYS A 6 -19.77 8.81 -17.32
N VAL A 7 -19.17 8.22 -16.28
CA VAL A 7 -19.09 6.76 -16.12
C VAL A 7 -19.86 6.36 -14.86
N TYR A 8 -21.00 5.70 -15.03
CA TYR A 8 -21.89 5.32 -13.93
C TYR A 8 -21.38 4.08 -13.21
N LYS A 9 -21.30 4.15 -11.87
CA LYS A 9 -20.89 3.01 -11.03
C LYS A 9 -22.02 2.00 -10.93
N LYS A 10 -21.74 0.73 -11.24
CA LYS A 10 -22.75 -0.35 -11.28
C LYS A 10 -22.37 -1.55 -10.43
N SER A 11 -21.09 -1.91 -10.42
CA SER A 11 -20.60 -3.13 -9.80
C SER A 11 -20.22 -2.97 -8.33
N GLY A 12 -19.90 -1.75 -7.90
CA GLY A 12 -19.26 -1.50 -6.60
C GLY A 12 -17.81 -2.03 -6.52
N THR A 13 -17.20 -2.33 -7.68
CA THR A 13 -15.81 -2.80 -7.80
C THR A 13 -14.97 -1.82 -8.60
N TYR A 14 -13.68 -2.15 -8.86
CA TYR A 14 -12.82 -1.29 -9.65
C TYR A 14 -13.19 -1.21 -11.15
N ALA A 15 -14.15 -2.00 -11.63
CA ALA A 15 -14.46 -2.09 -13.06
C ALA A 15 -14.78 -0.71 -13.67
N GLU A 16 -15.66 0.04 -13.02
CA GLU A 16 -16.04 1.38 -13.50
C GLU A 16 -14.97 2.44 -13.21
N THR A 17 -14.08 2.19 -12.22
CA THR A 17 -12.90 3.03 -11.98
C THR A 17 -11.91 2.92 -13.13
N LEU A 18 -11.63 1.70 -13.61
CA LEU A 18 -10.79 1.45 -14.78
C LEU A 18 -11.39 2.03 -16.06
N GLU A 19 -12.71 1.85 -16.22
CA GLU A 19 -13.44 2.43 -17.35
C GLU A 19 -13.32 3.96 -17.37
N ALA A 20 -13.51 4.63 -16.22
CA ALA A 20 -13.32 6.07 -16.10
C ALA A 20 -11.89 6.52 -16.43
N PHE A 21 -10.88 5.75 -16.02
CA PHE A 21 -9.49 6.04 -16.41
C PHE A 21 -9.27 5.89 -17.91
N GLY A 22 -9.80 4.84 -18.56
CA GLY A 22 -9.64 4.65 -20.00
C GLY A 22 -10.32 5.73 -20.82
N VAL A 23 -11.51 6.17 -20.42
CA VAL A 23 -12.18 7.30 -21.07
C VAL A 23 -11.37 8.59 -20.87
N ALA A 24 -10.83 8.81 -19.67
CA ALA A 24 -9.96 9.95 -19.43
C ALA A 24 -8.68 9.92 -20.28
N ASP A 25 -8.09 8.73 -20.48
CA ASP A 25 -6.93 8.52 -21.34
C ASP A 25 -7.26 8.82 -22.82
N LEU A 26 -8.42 8.37 -23.31
CA LEU A 26 -8.90 8.72 -24.65
C LEU A 26 -9.04 10.24 -24.81
N LEU A 27 -9.68 10.92 -23.85
CA LEU A 27 -9.83 12.38 -23.88
C LEU A 27 -8.46 13.08 -23.93
N ASN A 28 -7.48 12.57 -23.16
CA ASN A 28 -6.14 13.12 -23.13
C ASN A 28 -5.39 12.91 -24.45
N GLU A 29 -5.49 11.74 -25.08
CA GLU A 29 -4.91 11.50 -26.41
C GLU A 29 -5.53 12.44 -27.46
N VAL A 30 -6.85 12.66 -27.44
CA VAL A 30 -7.50 13.61 -28.37
C VAL A 30 -6.91 15.01 -28.22
N LEU A 31 -6.67 15.49 -27.00
CA LEU A 31 -6.02 16.78 -26.74
C LEU A 31 -4.56 16.80 -27.24
N GLU A 32 -3.80 15.74 -26.97
CA GLU A 32 -2.38 15.64 -27.33
C GLU A 32 -2.17 15.57 -28.85
N ARG A 33 -2.99 14.81 -29.58
CA ARG A 33 -2.91 14.70 -31.06
C ARG A 33 -3.26 16.01 -31.76
N ASN A 34 -4.17 16.78 -31.17
CA ASN A 34 -4.50 18.13 -31.64
C ASN A 34 -3.52 19.21 -31.13
N SER A 35 -2.41 18.81 -30.48
CA SER A 35 -1.36 19.72 -29.98
C SER A 35 -1.89 20.85 -29.08
N ILE A 36 -2.94 20.57 -28.30
CA ILE A 36 -3.61 21.58 -27.47
C ILE A 36 -2.74 21.95 -26.26
N PRO A 37 -2.21 23.18 -26.17
CA PRO A 37 -1.33 23.56 -25.07
C PRO A 37 -2.12 23.66 -23.76
N GLY A 38 -1.59 23.01 -22.71
CA GLY A 38 -2.16 23.08 -21.38
C GLY A 38 -3.48 22.32 -21.22
N GLY A 39 -3.81 21.42 -22.13
CA GLY A 39 -4.95 20.51 -22.05
C GLY A 39 -4.96 19.69 -20.75
N LYS A 40 -6.13 19.53 -20.14
CA LYS A 40 -6.29 18.87 -18.83
C LYS A 40 -7.55 18.02 -18.83
N VAL A 41 -7.42 16.80 -18.32
CA VAL A 41 -8.55 15.93 -17.97
C VAL A 41 -8.59 15.78 -16.46
N VAL A 42 -9.73 16.13 -15.86
CA VAL A 42 -9.98 15.99 -14.41
C VAL A 42 -11.00 14.87 -14.21
N ILE A 43 -10.64 13.92 -13.36
CA ILE A 43 -11.52 12.84 -12.92
C ILE A 43 -12.05 13.22 -11.55
N GLU A 44 -13.36 13.28 -11.40
CA GLU A 44 -14.04 13.61 -10.15
C GLU A 44 -15.07 12.53 -9.80
N ASP A 45 -15.00 12.00 -8.59
CA ASP A 45 -15.99 11.05 -8.09
C ASP A 45 -17.19 11.78 -7.47
N LYS A 46 -18.36 11.63 -8.10
CA LYS A 46 -19.64 12.20 -7.67
C LYS A 46 -20.52 11.22 -6.88
N GLY A 47 -19.94 10.12 -6.38
CA GLY A 47 -20.64 9.07 -5.66
C GLY A 47 -21.19 8.01 -6.61
N HIS A 48 -22.29 8.31 -7.31
CA HIS A 48 -22.96 7.36 -8.22
C HIS A 48 -22.31 7.24 -9.61
N HIS A 49 -21.46 8.19 -9.97
CA HIS A 49 -20.73 8.20 -11.23
C HIS A 49 -19.39 8.93 -11.08
N TYR A 50 -18.46 8.65 -11.98
CA TYR A 50 -17.30 9.50 -12.22
C TYR A 50 -17.67 10.55 -13.28
N SER A 51 -17.28 11.79 -13.01
CA SER A 51 -17.35 12.94 -13.91
C SER A 51 -15.97 13.19 -14.49
N LEU A 52 -15.88 13.21 -15.82
CA LEU A 52 -14.64 13.42 -16.58
C LEU A 52 -14.73 14.78 -17.26
N LYS A 53 -14.01 15.76 -16.72
CA LYS A 53 -14.04 17.14 -17.21
C LYS A 53 -12.80 17.43 -18.04
N VAL A 54 -13.02 17.93 -19.25
CA VAL A 54 -11.95 18.25 -20.20
C VAL A 54 -11.85 19.76 -20.38
N SER A 55 -10.61 20.28 -20.43
CA SER A 55 -10.34 21.70 -20.64
C SER A 55 -9.08 21.87 -21.50
N PRO A 56 -9.15 22.54 -22.66
CA PRO A 56 -10.36 23.10 -23.29
C PRO A 56 -11.34 22.00 -23.74
N GLU A 57 -12.54 22.41 -24.15
CA GLU A 57 -13.60 21.49 -24.61
C GLU A 57 -13.20 20.79 -25.90
N ILE A 58 -13.60 19.53 -26.07
CA ILE A 58 -13.37 18.80 -27.33
C ILE A 58 -14.40 19.25 -28.36
N THR A 59 -13.92 19.72 -29.52
CA THR A 59 -14.76 20.13 -30.65
C THR A 59 -14.93 18.99 -31.65
N GLU A 60 -15.89 19.10 -32.56
CA GLU A 60 -16.09 18.12 -33.64
C GLU A 60 -14.92 18.14 -34.63
N GLU A 61 -14.38 19.32 -34.94
CA GLU A 61 -13.17 19.49 -35.75
C GLU A 61 -11.99 18.69 -35.19
N MET A 62 -11.76 18.78 -33.86
CA MET A 62 -10.71 18.00 -33.19
C MET A 62 -10.87 16.49 -33.32
N ILE A 63 -12.09 15.99 -33.52
CA ILE A 63 -12.37 14.56 -33.70
C ILE A 63 -12.23 14.17 -35.17
N ASN A 64 -12.78 14.97 -36.08
CA ASN A 64 -12.76 14.71 -37.51
C ASN A 64 -11.32 14.67 -38.07
N ASP A 65 -10.42 15.48 -37.51
CA ASP A 65 -9.02 15.56 -37.91
C ASP A 65 -8.12 14.55 -37.17
N LEU A 66 -8.68 13.64 -36.35
CA LEU A 66 -7.86 12.69 -35.60
C LEU A 66 -7.15 11.70 -36.51
N PRO A 67 -5.81 11.64 -36.48
CA PRO A 67 -5.10 10.51 -37.05
C PRO A 67 -5.39 9.25 -36.24
N PHE A 68 -5.31 8.09 -36.89
CA PHE A 68 -5.37 6.82 -36.19
C PHE A 68 -4.27 6.73 -35.11
N PHE A 69 -4.67 6.34 -33.90
CA PHE A 69 -3.77 5.93 -32.84
C PHE A 69 -4.31 4.70 -32.11
N GLN A 70 -3.41 3.97 -31.47
CA GLN A 70 -3.76 2.77 -30.72
C GLN A 70 -4.38 3.15 -29.37
N ILE A 71 -5.71 3.04 -29.23
CA ILE A 71 -6.40 3.20 -27.94
C ILE A 71 -5.90 2.19 -26.89
N ILE A 72 -5.60 0.99 -27.36
CA ILE A 72 -4.88 -0.05 -26.63
C ILE A 72 -3.71 -0.50 -27.49
N LYS A 73 -2.48 -0.49 -26.96
CA LYS A 73 -1.29 -0.90 -27.71
C LYS A 73 -1.34 -2.38 -28.04
N PHE A 74 -0.94 -2.75 -29.27
CA PHE A 74 -0.78 -4.15 -29.65
C PHE A 74 0.22 -4.87 -28.73
N ILE A 75 0.00 -6.17 -28.48
CA ILE A 75 0.87 -6.98 -27.63
C ILE A 75 1.49 -8.09 -28.49
N LYS A 76 2.81 -8.07 -28.67
CA LYS A 76 3.52 -9.24 -29.17
C LYS A 76 3.61 -10.27 -28.02
N LYS A 77 2.68 -11.23 -27.95
CA LYS A 77 2.57 -12.16 -26.81
C LYS A 77 3.69 -13.21 -26.75
N ASP A 78 4.22 -13.62 -27.90
CA ASP A 78 5.27 -14.62 -28.07
C ASP A 78 6.05 -14.35 -29.38
N GLU A 79 7.14 -15.07 -29.61
CA GLU A 79 7.99 -14.85 -30.79
C GLU A 79 7.29 -15.13 -32.12
N GLY A 80 6.28 -15.99 -32.12
CA GLY A 80 5.48 -16.32 -33.31
C GLY A 80 4.32 -15.36 -33.58
N THR A 81 4.12 -14.35 -32.73
CA THR A 81 3.06 -13.36 -32.92
C THR A 81 3.53 -12.30 -33.91
N GLU A 82 2.91 -12.27 -35.08
CA GLU A 82 3.18 -11.26 -36.11
C GLU A 82 2.62 -9.90 -35.69
N VAL A 83 3.42 -8.85 -35.86
CA VAL A 83 3.01 -7.47 -35.59
C VAL A 83 2.25 -6.94 -36.81
N PRO A 84 1.05 -6.34 -36.65
CA PRO A 84 0.30 -5.80 -37.78
C PRO A 84 1.07 -4.73 -38.55
N ASN A 85 0.88 -4.70 -39.88
CA ASN A 85 1.56 -3.75 -40.76
C ASN A 85 1.32 -2.28 -40.36
N GLY A 86 2.38 -1.49 -40.31
CA GLY A 86 2.31 -0.07 -39.95
C GLY A 86 2.26 0.20 -38.44
N ILE A 87 2.27 -0.84 -37.60
CA ILE A 87 2.39 -0.70 -36.14
C ILE A 87 3.85 -0.81 -35.73
N THR A 88 4.39 0.29 -35.19
CA THR A 88 5.78 0.38 -34.72
C THR A 88 5.87 0.46 -33.19
N ASP A 89 4.89 1.09 -32.53
CA ASP A 89 4.77 1.16 -31.08
C ASP A 89 3.90 0.01 -30.57
N PHE A 90 4.51 -1.10 -30.18
CA PHE A 90 3.82 -2.26 -29.60
C PHE A 90 4.52 -2.75 -28.35
N PHE A 91 3.78 -3.45 -27.49
CA PHE A 91 4.35 -4.07 -26.30
C PHE A 91 5.00 -5.41 -26.63
N ASN A 92 6.33 -5.49 -26.52
CA ASN A 92 7.08 -6.72 -26.75
C ASN A 92 7.22 -7.56 -25.47
N TYR A 93 6.26 -8.47 -25.22
CA TYR A 93 6.26 -9.26 -23.98
C TYR A 93 7.50 -10.16 -23.83
N PRO A 94 7.95 -10.93 -24.86
CA PRO A 94 9.17 -11.73 -24.77
C PRO A 94 10.41 -10.93 -24.34
N GLU A 95 10.63 -9.76 -24.93
CA GLU A 95 11.76 -8.89 -24.61
C GLU A 95 11.71 -8.40 -23.16
N GLN A 96 10.56 -7.86 -22.74
CA GLN A 96 10.37 -7.37 -21.38
C GLN A 96 10.51 -8.49 -20.33
N LYS A 97 10.04 -9.70 -20.67
CA LYS A 97 10.22 -10.89 -19.84
C LYS A 97 11.70 -11.28 -19.75
N GLY A 98 12.45 -11.21 -20.86
CA GLY A 98 13.89 -11.45 -20.88
C GLY A 98 14.64 -10.53 -19.91
N ILE A 99 14.35 -9.23 -19.93
CA ILE A 99 14.95 -8.26 -18.99
C ILE A 99 14.65 -8.63 -17.53
N LEU A 100 13.42 -9.08 -17.23
CA LEU A 100 13.04 -9.51 -15.89
C LEU A 100 13.76 -10.79 -15.46
N ASP A 101 13.86 -11.76 -16.36
CA ASP A 101 14.48 -13.05 -16.08
C ASP A 101 16.00 -12.88 -15.90
N ASP A 102 16.66 -12.03 -16.70
CA ASP A 102 18.07 -11.64 -16.51
C ASP A 102 18.29 -11.04 -15.13
N TYR A 103 17.46 -10.07 -14.73
CA TYR A 103 17.54 -9.45 -13.41
C TYR A 103 17.36 -10.48 -12.27
N LYS A 104 16.40 -11.40 -12.41
CA LYS A 104 16.18 -12.47 -11.41
C LYS A 104 17.37 -13.42 -11.34
N ASN A 105 17.95 -13.78 -12.48
CA ASN A 105 19.11 -14.66 -12.54
C ASN A 105 20.31 -14.00 -11.85
N SER A 106 20.62 -12.74 -12.17
CA SER A 106 21.68 -11.98 -11.49
C SER A 106 21.46 -11.89 -9.99
N PHE A 107 20.21 -11.65 -9.54
CA PHE A 107 19.89 -11.64 -8.12
C PHE A 107 20.12 -13.02 -7.46
N GLN A 108 19.69 -14.10 -8.12
CA GLN A 108 19.93 -15.47 -7.63
C GLN A 108 21.42 -15.85 -7.61
N ASP A 109 22.21 -15.37 -8.56
CA ASP A 109 23.64 -15.61 -8.62
C ASP A 109 24.35 -14.96 -7.43
N ILE A 110 23.96 -13.73 -7.06
CA ILE A 110 24.43 -13.07 -5.83
C ILE A 110 24.08 -13.92 -4.60
N ASP A 111 22.85 -14.42 -4.52
CA ASP A 111 22.37 -15.19 -3.37
C ASP A 111 23.08 -16.54 -3.22
N LYS A 112 23.32 -17.24 -4.33
CA LYS A 112 23.99 -18.55 -4.38
C LYS A 112 25.51 -18.43 -4.26
N ASN A 113 26.09 -17.25 -4.46
CA ASN A 113 27.53 -17.07 -4.36
C ASN A 113 28.02 -17.28 -2.92
N LYS A 114 28.67 -18.43 -2.69
CA LYS A 114 29.21 -18.82 -1.37
C LYS A 114 30.47 -18.04 -0.97
N SER A 115 31.10 -17.33 -1.90
CA SER A 115 32.31 -16.53 -1.61
C SER A 115 31.99 -15.16 -0.99
N LEU A 116 30.73 -14.70 -1.07
CA LEU A 116 30.31 -13.42 -0.52
C LEU A 116 29.76 -13.57 0.90
N THR A 117 30.17 -12.68 1.80
CA THR A 117 29.55 -12.51 3.13
C THR A 117 28.14 -11.91 3.01
N SER A 118 27.36 -11.95 4.10
CA SER A 118 25.99 -11.36 4.13
C SER A 118 26.00 -9.87 3.73
N ASP A 119 26.95 -9.10 4.25
CA ASP A 119 27.11 -7.67 3.94
C ASP A 119 27.53 -7.42 2.50
N GLN A 120 28.40 -8.26 1.95
CA GLN A 120 28.80 -8.18 0.54
C GLN A 120 27.61 -8.50 -0.37
N LYS A 121 26.81 -9.52 -0.05
CA LYS A 121 25.56 -9.81 -0.78
C LYS A 121 24.58 -8.66 -0.70
N LYS A 122 24.39 -8.06 0.48
CA LYS A 122 23.53 -6.89 0.67
C LYS A 122 23.98 -5.71 -0.19
N THR A 123 25.28 -5.45 -0.24
CA THR A 123 25.88 -4.39 -1.06
C THR A 123 25.70 -4.67 -2.55
N ALA A 124 26.02 -5.88 -3.01
CA ALA A 124 25.84 -6.28 -4.42
C ALA A 124 24.36 -6.21 -4.86
N ARG A 125 23.41 -6.63 -4.01
CA ARG A 125 21.97 -6.46 -4.27
C ARG A 125 21.58 -4.99 -4.39
N LYS A 126 22.16 -4.12 -3.56
CA LYS A 126 21.91 -2.67 -3.61
C LYS A 126 22.42 -2.08 -4.92
N GLU A 127 23.65 -2.40 -5.30
CA GLU A 127 24.26 -1.97 -6.58
C GLU A 127 23.44 -2.46 -7.78
N LEU A 128 23.01 -3.73 -7.79
CA LEU A 128 22.15 -4.27 -8.85
C LEU A 128 20.81 -3.51 -8.96
N ASN A 129 20.22 -3.14 -7.82
CA ASN A 129 19.00 -2.31 -7.80
C ASN A 129 19.27 -0.89 -8.30
N GLU A 130 20.42 -0.30 -7.95
CA GLU A 130 20.82 1.02 -8.42
C GLU A 130 21.08 1.03 -9.93
N GLN A 131 21.76 0.00 -10.46
CA GLN A 131 21.97 -0.18 -11.90
C GLN A 131 20.64 -0.30 -12.65
N LYS A 132 19.72 -1.14 -12.15
CA LYS A 132 18.37 -1.26 -12.72
C LYS A 132 17.62 0.07 -12.76
N ASN A 133 17.79 0.90 -11.72
CA ASN A 133 17.14 2.20 -11.60
C ASN A 133 17.90 3.36 -12.24
N SER A 134 19.14 3.13 -12.72
CA SER A 134 19.96 4.15 -13.38
C SER A 134 19.35 4.60 -14.71
N GLU A 135 19.81 5.74 -15.22
CA GLU A 135 19.37 6.28 -16.53
C GLU A 135 19.68 5.32 -17.69
N PHE A 136 20.80 4.60 -17.60
CA PHE A 136 21.26 3.65 -18.62
C PHE A 136 20.82 2.20 -18.37
N GLY A 137 20.06 1.94 -17.30
CA GLY A 137 19.56 0.60 -16.99
C GLY A 137 18.51 0.13 -18.00
N ARG A 138 18.52 -1.16 -18.37
CA ARG A 138 17.41 -1.77 -19.12
C ARG A 138 16.20 -1.87 -18.20
N ARG A 139 15.27 -0.93 -18.35
CA ARG A 139 14.07 -0.84 -17.51
C ARG A 139 12.96 -1.69 -18.08
N ILE A 140 12.32 -2.42 -17.17
CA ILE A 140 11.05 -3.08 -17.46
C ILE A 140 10.00 -1.98 -17.58
N ASP A 141 9.14 -2.10 -18.57
CA ASP A 141 7.98 -1.25 -18.76
C ASP A 141 7.12 -1.23 -17.47
N PRO A 142 6.72 -0.05 -16.95
CA PRO A 142 5.90 0.05 -15.75
C PRO A 142 4.58 -0.73 -15.81
N GLU A 143 4.07 -1.03 -17.01
CA GLU A 143 2.80 -1.70 -17.26
C GLU A 143 2.98 -3.21 -17.54
N PHE A 144 4.22 -3.72 -17.47
CA PHE A 144 4.56 -5.13 -17.70
C PHE A 144 3.71 -6.08 -16.85
N ASP A 145 3.43 -5.71 -15.61
CA ASP A 145 2.63 -6.50 -14.68
C ASP A 145 1.20 -6.71 -15.18
N VAL A 146 0.59 -5.68 -15.76
CA VAL A 146 -0.75 -5.73 -16.35
C VAL A 146 -0.70 -6.52 -17.65
N TYR A 147 0.22 -6.18 -18.57
CA TYR A 147 0.39 -6.90 -19.85
C TYR A 147 0.60 -8.40 -19.67
N ARG A 148 1.34 -8.81 -18.63
CA ARG A 148 1.50 -10.22 -18.25
C ARG A 148 0.17 -10.90 -17.96
N GLU A 149 -0.71 -10.23 -17.21
CA GLU A 149 -2.03 -10.77 -16.92
C GLU A 149 -2.95 -10.73 -18.16
N ILE A 150 -2.89 -9.69 -19.00
CA ILE A 150 -3.66 -9.65 -20.27
C ILE A 150 -3.32 -10.86 -21.15
N LYS A 151 -2.02 -11.14 -21.31
CA LYS A 151 -1.52 -12.31 -22.05
C LYS A 151 -1.99 -13.64 -21.46
N GLY A 152 -2.03 -13.74 -20.12
CA GLY A 152 -2.42 -14.96 -19.40
C GLY A 152 -3.93 -15.21 -19.37
N ASN A 153 -4.72 -14.17 -19.57
CA ASN A 153 -6.16 -14.25 -19.78
C ASN A 153 -6.45 -14.54 -21.28
N PRO A 154 -7.69 -14.88 -21.69
CA PRO A 154 -8.00 -15.21 -23.08
C PRO A 154 -7.56 -14.11 -24.06
N TYR A 155 -6.37 -14.30 -24.64
CA TYR A 155 -5.68 -13.30 -25.47
C TYR A 155 -6.49 -12.93 -26.72
N SER A 156 -7.28 -13.87 -27.24
CA SER A 156 -8.20 -13.63 -28.35
C SER A 156 -9.21 -12.51 -28.04
N SER A 157 -9.69 -12.40 -26.81
CA SER A 157 -10.61 -11.32 -26.42
C SER A 157 -9.94 -9.95 -26.50
N PHE A 158 -8.67 -9.86 -26.08
CA PHE A 158 -7.88 -8.63 -26.22
C PHE A 158 -7.62 -8.33 -27.71
N SER A 159 -7.17 -9.34 -28.47
CA SER A 159 -6.84 -9.18 -29.89
C SER A 159 -8.05 -8.74 -30.72
N ASN A 160 -9.25 -9.26 -30.43
CA ASN A 160 -10.47 -8.85 -31.12
C ASN A 160 -10.81 -7.38 -30.84
N LEU A 161 -10.69 -6.94 -29.57
CA LEU A 161 -10.93 -5.54 -29.21
C LEU A 161 -9.89 -4.59 -29.80
N TYR A 162 -8.63 -5.01 -29.91
CA TYR A 162 -7.61 -4.27 -30.65
C TYR A 162 -7.99 -4.18 -32.14
N ASN A 163 -8.39 -5.30 -32.74
CA ASN A 163 -8.75 -5.39 -34.15
C ASN A 163 -9.99 -4.58 -34.51
N ASN A 164 -10.92 -4.35 -33.57
CA ASN A 164 -12.04 -3.42 -33.78
C ASN A 164 -11.55 -2.05 -34.26
N PHE A 165 -10.45 -1.53 -33.72
CA PHE A 165 -9.88 -0.23 -34.13
C PHE A 165 -8.95 -0.35 -35.32
N TYR A 166 -8.06 -1.34 -35.30
CA TYR A 166 -7.06 -1.48 -36.36
C TYR A 166 -7.68 -1.77 -37.73
N ALA A 167 -8.73 -2.60 -37.78
CA ALA A 167 -9.44 -2.92 -39.02
C ALA A 167 -10.27 -1.73 -39.55
N ASN A 168 -10.70 -0.83 -38.66
CA ASN A 168 -11.53 0.32 -38.96
C ASN A 168 -10.75 1.65 -38.84
N LYS A 169 -9.44 1.63 -39.08
CA LYS A 169 -8.56 2.79 -38.97
C LYS A 169 -8.96 3.95 -39.89
N ASP A 170 -9.57 3.64 -41.03
CA ASP A 170 -10.07 4.63 -42.00
C ASP A 170 -11.35 5.33 -41.51
N GLN A 171 -12.06 4.72 -40.56
CA GLN A 171 -13.27 5.23 -39.88
C GLN A 171 -12.99 5.59 -38.41
N PHE A 172 -11.72 5.80 -38.05
CA PHE A 172 -11.32 5.99 -36.66
C PHE A 172 -11.99 7.21 -35.98
N PRO A 173 -12.14 8.39 -36.63
CA PRO A 173 -12.93 9.49 -36.09
C PRO A 173 -14.38 9.11 -35.71
N GLU A 174 -15.05 8.31 -36.55
CA GLU A 174 -16.43 7.84 -36.31
C GLU A 174 -16.49 6.91 -35.10
N MET A 175 -15.48 6.05 -34.93
CA MET A 175 -15.34 5.19 -33.75
C MET A 175 -15.17 6.02 -32.47
N VAL A 176 -14.26 7.01 -32.49
CA VAL A 176 -14.03 7.90 -31.34
C VAL A 176 -15.30 8.66 -30.99
N ASN A 177 -15.99 9.21 -31.99
CA ASN A 177 -17.26 9.91 -31.79
C ASN A 177 -18.33 9.01 -31.16
N SER A 178 -18.39 7.74 -31.55
CA SER A 178 -19.31 6.75 -30.96
C SER A 178 -19.03 6.50 -29.48
N ILE A 179 -17.76 6.43 -29.11
CA ILE A 179 -17.33 6.29 -27.71
C ILE A 179 -17.73 7.53 -26.91
N LEU A 180 -17.46 8.73 -27.43
CA LEU A 180 -17.81 9.98 -26.75
C LEU A 180 -19.32 10.17 -26.62
N THR A 181 -20.10 9.76 -27.63
CA THR A 181 -21.58 9.77 -27.60
C THR A 181 -22.10 8.82 -26.53
N TYR A 182 -21.55 7.60 -26.45
CA TYR A 182 -21.92 6.62 -25.42
C TYR A 182 -21.77 7.18 -23.99
N TYR A 183 -20.66 7.88 -23.69
CA TYR A 183 -20.42 8.43 -22.35
C TYR A 183 -21.06 9.80 -22.08
N SER A 184 -21.63 10.46 -23.10
CA SER A 184 -22.35 11.73 -22.94
C SER A 184 -23.87 11.55 -22.89
N GLN A 185 -24.41 10.66 -23.73
CA GLN A 185 -25.85 10.49 -23.94
C GLN A 185 -26.37 9.12 -23.48
N GLY A 186 -25.49 8.14 -23.26
CA GLY A 186 -25.89 6.77 -22.89
C GLY A 186 -26.37 5.92 -24.07
N GLU A 187 -26.26 6.43 -25.31
CA GLU A 187 -26.64 5.75 -26.53
C GLU A 187 -25.39 5.48 -27.39
N SER A 188 -25.31 4.30 -27.99
CA SER A 188 -24.33 4.02 -29.05
C SER A 188 -24.91 4.42 -30.39
N LEU A 189 -24.18 5.21 -31.18
CA LEU A 189 -24.56 5.44 -32.57
C LEU A 189 -24.60 4.12 -33.32
N ASN A 190 -25.62 3.97 -34.17
CA ASN A 190 -25.78 2.88 -35.11
C ASN A 190 -24.83 3.17 -36.27
N ASN A 191 -23.66 2.53 -36.29
CA ASN A 191 -22.69 2.73 -37.35
C ASN A 191 -22.53 1.43 -38.12
N ASP A 192 -22.50 1.53 -39.45
CA ASP A 192 -22.19 0.47 -40.41
C ASP A 192 -20.76 -0.12 -40.25
N ILE A 193 -20.11 0.13 -39.11
CA ILE A 193 -18.75 -0.31 -38.76
C ILE A 193 -18.80 -1.79 -38.36
N VAL A 194 -18.06 -2.62 -39.09
CA VAL A 194 -17.95 -4.04 -38.79
C VAL A 194 -16.92 -4.25 -37.69
N LEU A 195 -17.39 -4.70 -36.53
CA LEU A 195 -16.55 -5.02 -35.37
C LEU A 195 -16.14 -6.50 -35.40
N SER A 196 -14.88 -6.77 -35.02
CA SER A 196 -14.38 -8.12 -34.78
C SER A 196 -15.07 -8.79 -33.58
N ASP A 197 -15.41 -8.02 -32.55
CA ASP A 197 -16.21 -8.47 -31.40
C ASP A 197 -16.97 -7.27 -30.78
N ASP A 198 -18.29 -7.26 -30.93
CA ASP A 198 -19.19 -6.24 -30.36
C ASP A 198 -19.56 -6.55 -28.89
N LYS A 199 -19.49 -7.84 -28.53
CA LYS A 199 -19.88 -8.40 -27.25
C LYS A 199 -18.74 -9.28 -26.72
N PRO A 200 -17.63 -8.67 -26.28
CA PRO A 200 -16.52 -9.40 -25.67
C PRO A 200 -16.96 -10.08 -24.37
N THR A 201 -16.17 -11.06 -23.93
CA THR A 201 -16.36 -11.62 -22.58
C THR A 201 -15.92 -10.61 -21.53
N ALA A 202 -16.76 -10.36 -20.52
CA ALA A 202 -16.40 -9.58 -19.34
C ALA A 202 -15.33 -10.31 -18.51
N GLN A 203 -14.06 -10.03 -18.77
CA GLN A 203 -12.95 -10.74 -18.12
C GLN A 203 -12.89 -10.39 -16.62
N GLN A 204 -12.66 -11.39 -15.75
CA GLN A 204 -12.53 -11.19 -14.30
C GLN A 204 -11.36 -10.28 -13.92
N LEU A 205 -10.36 -10.17 -14.80
CA LEU A 205 -9.23 -9.24 -14.65
C LEU A 205 -9.69 -7.78 -14.55
N TYR A 206 -10.75 -7.40 -15.28
CA TYR A 206 -11.29 -6.03 -15.28
C TYR A 206 -12.63 -5.93 -14.54
N ASN A 207 -13.36 -7.04 -14.45
CA ASN A 207 -14.69 -7.12 -13.88
C ASN A 207 -14.71 -8.14 -12.74
N PRO A 208 -14.18 -7.82 -11.55
CA PRO A 208 -14.00 -8.80 -10.48
C PRO A 208 -15.33 -9.29 -9.90
N ASN A 209 -16.41 -8.50 -10.01
CA ASN A 209 -17.76 -8.97 -9.71
C ASN A 209 -18.18 -10.15 -10.59
N GLN A 210 -17.59 -10.29 -11.79
CA GLN A 210 -17.92 -11.34 -12.75
C GLN A 210 -17.31 -12.71 -12.40
N GLY A 211 -16.70 -12.83 -11.21
CA GLY A 211 -16.19 -14.09 -10.66
C GLY A 211 -17.28 -15.17 -10.58
N LYS A 212 -16.93 -16.39 -10.99
CA LYS A 212 -17.81 -17.56 -10.85
C LYS A 212 -18.22 -17.71 -9.38
N GLY A 213 -19.52 -17.63 -9.09
CA GLY A 213 -20.08 -17.73 -7.73
C GLY A 213 -20.45 -16.40 -7.06
N LEU A 214 -19.90 -15.25 -7.50
CA LEU A 214 -20.24 -13.92 -6.96
C LEU A 214 -21.44 -13.26 -7.66
N ASN A 215 -21.75 -13.72 -8.88
CA ASN A 215 -22.80 -13.16 -9.74
C ASN A 215 -24.25 -13.62 -9.42
N LYS A 216 -24.51 -14.28 -8.29
CA LYS A 216 -25.86 -14.69 -7.88
C LYS A 216 -26.08 -14.47 -6.38
N THR A 217 -27.31 -14.13 -6.02
CA THR A 217 -27.78 -14.07 -4.62
C THR A 217 -27.66 -15.40 -3.86
N LYS A 218 -27.51 -16.52 -4.58
CA LYS A 218 -27.20 -17.84 -4.00
C LYS A 218 -26.29 -18.64 -4.94
N ALA A 219 -25.17 -19.14 -4.40
CA ALA A 219 -24.17 -19.93 -5.12
C ALA A 219 -24.66 -21.38 -5.34
N ASN A 220 -25.67 -21.57 -6.18
CA ASN A 220 -26.33 -22.87 -6.35
C ASN A 220 -25.83 -23.72 -7.52
N ASN A 221 -25.03 -23.19 -8.45
CA ASN A 221 -24.50 -23.96 -9.59
C ASN A 221 -23.12 -23.44 -10.03
N ALA A 222 -22.16 -24.35 -10.23
CA ALA A 222 -20.81 -24.04 -10.72
C ALA A 222 -20.74 -23.86 -12.25
N SER A 223 -21.82 -24.18 -12.99
CA SER A 223 -21.91 -23.97 -14.43
C SER A 223 -22.51 -22.59 -14.74
N MET A 224 -21.65 -21.61 -14.99
CA MET A 224 -22.04 -20.44 -15.79
C MET A 224 -21.04 -20.24 -16.91
N GLY A 225 -21.59 -20.01 -18.11
CA GLY A 225 -20.85 -19.53 -19.27
C GLY A 225 -20.34 -18.10 -19.04
N ASN A 226 -19.46 -17.66 -19.94
CA ASN A 226 -18.89 -16.33 -19.90
C ASN A 226 -19.96 -15.25 -20.07
N LEU A 227 -19.96 -14.25 -19.19
CA LEU A 227 -20.87 -13.10 -19.32
C LEU A 227 -20.33 -12.15 -20.38
N LYS A 228 -21.24 -11.68 -21.23
CA LYS A 228 -20.96 -10.74 -22.30
C LYS A 228 -20.94 -9.32 -21.76
N SER A 229 -20.00 -8.52 -22.24
CA SER A 229 -19.90 -7.09 -21.97
C SER A 229 -20.06 -6.30 -23.28
N PHE A 230 -19.98 -4.98 -23.21
CA PHE A 230 -20.01 -4.11 -24.37
C PHE A 230 -18.59 -3.69 -24.76
N TRP A 231 -18.26 -3.72 -26.06
CA TRP A 231 -16.90 -3.49 -26.56
C TRP A 231 -16.31 -2.15 -26.09
N ILE A 232 -17.08 -1.05 -26.08
CA ILE A 232 -16.61 0.26 -25.63
C ILE A 232 -16.14 0.19 -24.17
N SER A 233 -17.00 -0.33 -23.29
CA SER A 233 -16.72 -0.45 -21.85
C SER A 233 -15.51 -1.35 -21.59
N GLU A 234 -15.39 -2.50 -22.26
CA GLU A 234 -14.21 -3.37 -22.08
C GLU A 234 -12.93 -2.77 -22.64
N THR A 235 -12.96 -2.12 -23.80
CA THR A 235 -11.77 -1.44 -24.34
C THR A 235 -11.30 -0.34 -23.39
N MET A 236 -12.22 0.48 -22.86
CA MET A 236 -11.85 1.55 -21.91
C MET A 236 -11.28 0.95 -20.62
N LYS A 237 -11.83 -0.16 -20.11
CA LYS A 237 -11.24 -0.84 -18.94
C LYS A 237 -9.83 -1.35 -19.22
N ILE A 238 -9.57 -1.90 -20.40
CA ILE A 238 -8.22 -2.34 -20.80
C ILE A 238 -7.29 -1.13 -20.84
N SER A 239 -7.69 -0.05 -21.53
CA SER A 239 -6.92 1.19 -21.65
C SER A 239 -6.56 1.75 -20.27
N GLY A 240 -7.56 1.92 -19.38
CA GLY A 240 -7.34 2.42 -18.03
C GLY A 240 -6.57 1.45 -17.11
N SER A 241 -6.60 0.14 -17.37
CA SER A 241 -5.85 -0.83 -16.57
C SER A 241 -4.35 -0.69 -16.71
N LEU A 242 -3.85 -0.31 -17.89
CA LEU A 242 -2.42 -0.25 -18.17
C LEU A 242 -1.66 0.67 -17.18
N PRO A 243 -2.01 1.97 -17.06
CA PRO A 243 -1.35 2.88 -16.13
C PRO A 243 -1.86 2.79 -14.68
N PHE A 244 -3.10 2.34 -14.44
CA PHE A 244 -3.73 2.45 -13.11
C PHE A 244 -3.95 1.13 -12.36
N MET A 245 -3.83 -0.02 -13.01
CA MET A 245 -3.86 -1.31 -12.33
C MET A 245 -2.44 -1.74 -11.91
N SER A 246 -2.34 -2.42 -10.77
CA SER A 246 -1.12 -3.13 -10.37
C SER A 246 -1.40 -4.59 -10.05
N CYS A 247 -0.64 -5.50 -10.66
CA CYS A 247 -0.82 -6.95 -10.60
C CYS A 247 0.38 -7.62 -9.90
N GLN A 248 0.20 -8.03 -8.65
CA GLN A 248 1.27 -8.61 -7.84
C GLN A 248 0.99 -10.07 -7.46
N TYR A 249 1.95 -10.95 -7.75
CA TYR A 249 1.87 -12.33 -7.32
C TYR A 249 2.22 -12.49 -5.84
N VAL A 250 1.50 -13.41 -5.20
CA VAL A 250 1.66 -13.81 -3.81
C VAL A 250 1.96 -15.30 -3.78
N LYS A 251 3.11 -15.68 -3.23
CA LYS A 251 3.49 -17.08 -3.11
C LYS A 251 2.64 -17.75 -2.04
N VAL A 252 1.94 -18.84 -2.40
CA VAL A 252 1.13 -19.66 -1.49
C VAL A 252 1.50 -21.12 -1.70
N GLY A 253 2.31 -21.68 -0.80
CA GLY A 253 2.88 -23.01 -0.98
C GLY A 253 3.75 -23.10 -2.24
N SER A 254 3.36 -23.96 -3.19
CA SER A 254 4.02 -24.15 -4.49
C SER A 254 3.41 -23.33 -5.63
N SER A 255 2.28 -22.64 -5.41
CA SER A 255 1.60 -21.83 -6.42
C SER A 255 1.72 -20.33 -6.13
N TYR A 256 1.22 -19.52 -7.08
CA TYR A 256 1.17 -18.07 -6.96
C TYR A 256 -0.25 -17.58 -7.18
N ASP A 257 -0.85 -17.08 -6.10
CA ASP A 257 -2.09 -16.31 -6.15
C ASP A 257 -1.80 -14.91 -6.70
N LEU A 258 -2.83 -14.21 -7.17
CA LEU A 258 -2.71 -12.86 -7.73
C LEU A 258 -3.45 -11.87 -6.85
N LYS A 259 -2.82 -10.72 -6.61
CA LYS A 259 -3.46 -9.58 -5.96
C LYS A 259 -3.43 -8.37 -6.87
N ILE A 260 -4.60 -7.79 -7.09
CA ILE A 260 -4.82 -6.64 -7.97
C ILE A 260 -5.14 -5.42 -7.13
N PHE A 261 -4.47 -4.32 -7.44
CA PHE A 261 -4.67 -3.01 -6.82
C PHE A 261 -5.08 -1.98 -7.87
N VAL A 262 -6.15 -1.23 -7.60
CA VAL A 262 -6.60 -0.11 -8.45
C VAL A 262 -6.92 1.10 -7.56
N PRO A 263 -6.20 2.23 -7.68
CA PRO A 263 -6.42 3.41 -6.86
C PRO A 263 -7.76 4.06 -7.22
N GLU A 264 -8.41 4.65 -6.23
CA GLU A 264 -9.59 5.49 -6.43
C GLU A 264 -9.31 6.91 -5.90
N PHE A 265 -9.70 7.91 -6.67
CA PHE A 265 -9.51 9.32 -6.35
C PHE A 265 -10.87 10.01 -6.14
N LYS A 266 -10.91 10.99 -5.25
CA LYS A 266 -12.06 11.88 -5.09
C LYS A 266 -12.09 12.92 -6.19
N GLN A 267 -10.96 13.55 -6.47
CA GLN A 267 -10.78 14.48 -7.58
C GLN A 267 -9.30 14.61 -7.92
N ILE A 268 -8.89 14.35 -9.17
CA ILE A 268 -7.48 14.48 -9.58
C ILE A 268 -7.35 14.81 -11.07
N ILE A 269 -6.26 15.50 -11.43
CA ILE A 269 -5.87 15.67 -12.84
C ILE A 269 -5.23 14.36 -13.31
N LEU A 270 -5.65 13.83 -14.47
CA LEU A 270 -5.19 12.55 -15.01
C LEU A 270 -3.65 12.45 -15.08
N SER A 271 -2.98 13.49 -15.59
CA SER A 271 -1.52 13.51 -15.69
C SER A 271 -0.82 13.45 -14.33
N GLN A 272 -1.42 14.00 -13.27
CA GLN A 272 -0.91 13.86 -11.90
C GLN A 272 -1.11 12.43 -11.40
N ALA A 273 -2.29 11.84 -11.65
CA ALA A 273 -2.58 10.45 -11.29
C ALA A 273 -1.59 9.48 -11.96
N LYS A 274 -1.35 9.63 -13.27
CA LYS A 274 -0.35 8.85 -14.03
C LYS A 274 1.05 8.94 -13.42
N ARG A 275 1.51 10.14 -13.06
CA ARG A 275 2.84 10.33 -12.45
C ARG A 275 2.98 9.66 -11.08
N ILE A 276 1.93 9.73 -10.24
CA ILE A 276 1.93 9.05 -8.94
C ILE A 276 1.98 7.54 -9.14
N LEU A 277 1.16 7.01 -10.06
CA LEU A 277 1.08 5.56 -10.28
C LEU A 277 2.32 5.01 -10.98
N PHE A 278 2.92 5.76 -11.91
CA PHE A 278 4.19 5.40 -12.52
C PHE A 278 5.28 5.16 -11.47
N ASP A 279 5.44 6.06 -10.49
CA ASP A 279 6.42 5.87 -9.42
C ASP A 279 6.06 4.75 -8.46
N PHE A 280 4.76 4.56 -8.19
CA PHE A 280 4.27 3.48 -7.36
C PHE A 280 4.59 2.11 -7.98
N LYS A 281 4.32 1.95 -9.28
CA LYS A 281 4.53 0.70 -10.02
C LYS A 281 6.02 0.31 -10.12
N ARG A 282 6.94 1.29 -10.12
CA ARG A 282 8.39 1.06 -10.14
C ARG A 282 8.93 0.36 -8.88
N GLU A 283 8.23 0.45 -7.75
CA GLU A 283 8.70 -0.07 -6.46
C GLU A 283 7.84 -1.23 -5.92
N LEU A 284 7.03 -1.85 -6.78
CA LEU A 284 6.23 -3.01 -6.39
C LEU A 284 7.13 -4.16 -5.94
N LYS A 285 6.86 -4.66 -4.74
CA LYS A 285 7.53 -5.84 -4.17
C LYS A 285 6.49 -6.90 -3.88
N SER A 286 6.73 -8.14 -4.29
CA SER A 286 5.89 -9.27 -3.87
C SER A 286 6.15 -9.63 -2.42
N THR A 287 5.08 -9.82 -1.64
CA THR A 287 5.14 -10.36 -0.29
C THR A 287 3.85 -11.14 -0.01
N SER A 288 3.54 -11.41 1.26
CA SER A 288 2.31 -12.08 1.68
C SER A 288 1.06 -11.20 1.57
N PRO A 289 -0.16 -11.79 1.54
CA PRO A 289 -1.37 -11.07 1.16
C PRO A 289 -1.68 -9.85 2.03
N VAL A 290 -1.65 -9.98 3.37
CA VAL A 290 -2.02 -8.88 4.28
C VAL A 290 -0.93 -7.81 4.30
N LYS A 291 0.35 -8.20 4.26
CA LYS A 291 1.45 -7.25 4.15
C LYS A 291 1.42 -6.44 2.86
N LEU A 292 1.05 -7.03 1.73
CA LEU A 292 0.93 -6.30 0.47
C LEU A 292 -0.04 -5.14 0.59
N ASP A 293 -1.18 -5.35 1.25
CA ASP A 293 -2.16 -4.29 1.47
C ASP A 293 -1.56 -3.11 2.25
N ILE A 294 -0.88 -3.42 3.34
CA ILE A 294 -0.26 -2.42 4.21
C ILE A 294 0.87 -1.69 3.47
N LEU A 295 1.78 -2.42 2.84
CA LEU A 295 2.93 -1.83 2.18
C LEU A 295 2.51 -0.98 0.98
N ASN A 296 1.51 -1.43 0.20
CA ASN A 296 1.05 -0.68 -0.96
C ASN A 296 0.32 0.61 -0.57
N ILE A 297 -0.52 0.61 0.49
CA ILE A 297 -1.23 1.83 0.87
C ILE A 297 -0.26 2.87 1.46
N VAL A 298 0.75 2.40 2.18
CA VAL A 298 1.83 3.24 2.68
C VAL A 298 2.68 3.77 1.52
N ASN A 299 3.06 2.92 0.57
CA ASN A 299 3.83 3.32 -0.62
C ASN A 299 3.06 4.34 -1.47
N LEU A 300 1.77 4.13 -1.73
CA LEU A 300 0.93 5.07 -2.46
C LEU A 300 0.88 6.44 -1.75
N SER A 301 0.76 6.44 -0.42
CA SER A 301 0.79 7.66 0.39
C SER A 301 2.13 8.39 0.24
N ILE A 302 3.25 7.67 0.29
CA ILE A 302 4.59 8.23 0.08
C ILE A 302 4.73 8.83 -1.33
N LYS A 303 4.31 8.10 -2.38
CA LYS A 303 4.40 8.60 -3.76
C LYS A 303 3.51 9.81 -4.01
N PHE A 304 2.34 9.87 -3.36
CA PHE A 304 1.50 11.05 -3.37
C PHE A 304 2.25 12.25 -2.79
N ILE A 305 2.80 12.13 -1.57
CA ILE A 305 3.53 13.22 -0.90
C ILE A 305 4.74 13.70 -1.72
N LEU A 306 5.50 12.77 -2.31
CA LEU A 306 6.65 13.11 -3.17
C LEU A 306 6.24 13.91 -4.41
N ARG A 307 5.06 13.65 -4.98
CA ARG A 307 4.54 14.33 -6.17
C ARG A 307 3.74 15.59 -5.87
N THR A 308 3.33 15.77 -4.62
CA THR A 308 2.68 16.98 -4.13
C THR A 308 3.39 17.46 -2.87
N PRO A 309 4.66 17.93 -2.94
CA PRO A 309 5.43 18.28 -1.74
C PRO A 309 4.77 19.39 -0.91
N GLU A 310 3.89 20.20 -1.49
CA GLU A 310 3.01 21.13 -0.81
C GLU A 310 1.56 20.76 -1.09
N TYR A 311 0.72 20.67 -0.06
CA TYR A 311 -0.66 20.17 -0.20
C TYR A 311 -1.66 20.91 0.70
N ASN A 312 -2.25 21.97 0.17
CA ASN A 312 -3.15 22.83 0.94
C ASN A 312 -4.62 22.38 0.97
N LYS A 313 -4.92 21.12 0.62
CA LYS A 313 -6.30 20.56 0.62
C LYS A 313 -6.63 19.76 1.88
N GLY A 314 -5.88 19.97 2.97
CA GLY A 314 -6.06 19.28 4.24
C GLY A 314 -5.47 17.87 4.22
N LYS A 315 -6.28 16.86 4.56
CA LYS A 315 -5.85 15.45 4.59
C LYS A 315 -5.74 14.88 3.17
N ILE A 316 -4.80 13.96 2.95
CA ILE A 316 -4.61 13.35 1.62
C ILE A 316 -5.85 12.57 1.15
N LYS A 317 -6.67 12.08 2.10
CA LYS A 317 -7.96 11.42 1.82
C LYS A 317 -8.94 12.29 1.03
N ASN A 318 -8.74 13.61 1.03
CA ASN A 318 -9.55 14.55 0.27
C ASN A 318 -9.26 14.51 -1.24
N THR A 319 -8.14 13.90 -1.66
CA THR A 319 -7.78 13.69 -3.07
C THR A 319 -7.75 12.20 -3.42
N VAL A 320 -7.08 11.37 -2.62
CA VAL A 320 -6.95 9.92 -2.85
C VAL A 320 -7.84 9.18 -1.86
N LYS A 321 -8.80 8.38 -2.31
CA LYS A 321 -9.65 7.61 -1.40
C LYS A 321 -8.90 6.41 -0.83
N GLY A 322 -8.10 5.75 -1.66
CA GLY A 322 -7.45 4.49 -1.33
C GLY A 322 -7.30 3.64 -2.57
N PHE A 323 -7.40 2.31 -2.42
CA PHE A 323 -7.49 1.42 -3.57
C PHE A 323 -8.45 0.25 -3.33
N HIS A 324 -8.99 -0.27 -4.43
CA HIS A 324 -9.54 -1.62 -4.46
C HIS A 324 -8.40 -2.62 -4.36
N SER A 325 -8.57 -3.66 -3.55
CA SER A 325 -7.68 -4.81 -3.42
C SER A 325 -8.48 -6.07 -3.70
N VAL A 326 -8.22 -6.71 -4.85
CA VAL A 326 -8.88 -7.96 -5.23
C VAL A 326 -7.88 -9.10 -5.16
N TYR A 327 -8.24 -10.15 -4.44
CA TYR A 327 -7.45 -11.37 -4.30
C TYR A 327 -8.03 -12.46 -5.19
N LEU A 328 -7.22 -12.96 -6.11
CA LEU A 328 -7.56 -14.07 -6.99
C LEU A 328 -6.73 -15.28 -6.62
N LYS A 329 -7.42 -16.35 -6.22
CA LYS A 329 -6.82 -17.62 -5.86
C LYS A 329 -6.50 -18.43 -7.11
N ASP A 330 -5.30 -18.99 -7.14
CA ASP A 330 -4.87 -19.91 -8.20
C ASP A 330 -5.54 -21.26 -8.03
N LEU A 331 -6.27 -21.70 -9.06
CA LEU A 331 -6.95 -22.99 -9.12
C LEU A 331 -6.34 -23.89 -10.21
N GLY A 332 -5.07 -23.65 -10.57
CA GLY A 332 -4.36 -24.36 -11.62
C GLY A 332 -4.52 -23.69 -12.98
N GLN A 333 -5.55 -24.06 -13.75
CA GLN A 333 -5.73 -23.51 -15.11
C GLN A 333 -6.23 -22.06 -15.13
N ASN A 334 -6.95 -21.63 -14.09
CA ASN A 334 -7.52 -20.30 -14.00
C ASN A 334 -7.39 -19.76 -12.57
N LYS A 335 -7.44 -18.44 -12.45
CA LYS A 335 -7.53 -17.74 -11.17
C LYS A 335 -8.97 -17.31 -10.92
N ALA A 336 -9.46 -17.51 -9.70
CA ALA A 336 -10.82 -17.16 -9.31
C ALA A 336 -10.82 -16.07 -8.23
N VAL A 337 -11.71 -15.10 -8.36
CA VAL A 337 -11.89 -14.05 -7.34
C VAL A 337 -12.31 -14.68 -6.01
N ALA A 338 -11.47 -14.53 -5.01
CA ALA A 338 -11.68 -15.05 -3.66
C ALA A 338 -12.03 -13.95 -2.65
N ASN A 339 -11.58 -12.71 -2.88
CA ASN A 339 -11.94 -11.57 -2.03
C ASN A 339 -11.89 -10.26 -2.82
N ILE A 340 -12.86 -9.38 -2.57
CA ILE A 340 -12.89 -8.00 -3.06
C ILE A 340 -12.94 -7.10 -1.83
N ALA A 341 -11.94 -6.25 -1.66
CA ALA A 341 -11.88 -5.28 -0.56
C ALA A 341 -11.55 -3.88 -1.08
N PHE A 342 -11.89 -2.87 -0.28
CA PHE A 342 -11.37 -1.52 -0.44
C PHE A 342 -10.52 -1.16 0.78
N ILE A 343 -9.38 -0.51 0.55
CA ILE A 343 -8.49 -0.04 1.61
C ILE A 343 -8.36 1.45 1.47
N ASN A 344 -8.89 2.17 2.46
CA ASN A 344 -8.77 3.62 2.50
C ASN A 344 -7.31 4.03 2.71
N ILE A 345 -6.97 5.21 2.19
CA ILE A 345 -5.72 5.86 2.56
C ILE A 345 -5.79 6.32 4.02
N PRO A 346 -4.66 6.37 4.76
CA PRO A 346 -4.70 6.75 6.17
C PRO A 346 -5.27 8.15 6.40
N ASP A 347 -6.25 8.23 7.29
CA ASP A 347 -7.00 9.46 7.56
C ASP A 347 -6.16 10.55 8.24
N PHE A 348 -5.12 10.17 8.96
CA PHE A 348 -4.32 11.08 9.77
C PHE A 348 -3.20 11.79 8.99
N ILE A 349 -3.02 11.54 7.69
CA ILE A 349 -1.94 12.17 6.91
C ILE A 349 -2.40 13.54 6.37
N SER A 350 -1.81 14.60 6.91
CA SER A 350 -1.98 15.98 6.46
C SER A 350 -0.69 16.76 6.56
N TYR A 351 -0.40 17.58 5.54
CA TYR A 351 0.78 18.44 5.48
C TYR A 351 0.49 19.58 4.52
N LYS A 352 1.06 20.76 4.78
CA LYS A 352 0.94 21.95 3.94
C LYS A 352 2.25 22.28 3.26
N THR A 353 3.36 22.01 3.93
CA THR A 353 4.71 22.38 3.48
C THR A 353 5.54 21.17 3.07
N ARG A 354 6.58 21.42 2.28
CA ARG A 354 7.59 20.40 1.90
C ARG A 354 8.25 19.74 3.10
N MET A 355 8.50 20.49 4.17
CA MET A 355 9.10 19.98 5.39
C MET A 355 8.18 18.99 6.10
N GLU A 356 6.91 19.37 6.31
CA GLU A 356 5.89 18.47 6.88
C GLU A 356 5.67 17.23 6.00
N GLY A 357 5.69 17.39 4.67
CA GLY A 357 5.62 16.27 3.74
C GLY A 357 6.82 15.31 3.91
N HIS A 358 8.04 15.85 4.06
CA HIS A 358 9.22 15.04 4.32
C HIS A 358 9.12 14.27 5.65
N GLU A 359 8.65 14.93 6.72
CA GLU A 359 8.42 14.28 8.01
C GLU A 359 7.44 13.11 7.89
N TRP A 360 6.39 13.24 7.08
CA TRP A 360 5.47 12.13 6.81
C TRP A 360 6.13 10.97 6.07
N ILE A 361 6.97 11.27 5.09
CA ILE A 361 7.72 10.24 4.36
C ILE A 361 8.60 9.45 5.34
N GLU A 362 9.31 10.11 6.26
CA GLU A 362 10.10 9.44 7.29
C GLU A 362 9.26 8.52 8.18
N ILE A 363 8.09 8.99 8.64
CA ILE A 363 7.17 8.21 9.46
C ILE A 363 6.73 6.95 8.71
N LEU A 364 6.27 7.13 7.47
CA LEU A 364 5.74 6.05 6.63
C LEU A 364 6.82 5.03 6.24
N GLU A 365 8.05 5.46 5.97
CA GLU A 365 9.17 4.55 5.74
C GLU A 365 9.56 3.76 7.00
N ASN A 366 9.49 4.39 8.19
CA ASN A 366 9.69 3.67 9.44
C ASN A 366 8.61 2.60 9.66
N GLN A 367 7.35 2.91 9.35
CA GLN A 367 6.26 1.93 9.38
C GLN A 367 6.50 0.77 8.41
N LYS A 368 6.94 1.05 7.17
CA LYS A 368 7.32 0.00 6.21
C LYS A 368 8.38 -0.93 6.76
N LYS A 369 9.41 -0.39 7.45
CA LYS A 369 10.46 -1.20 8.08
C LYS A 369 9.89 -2.14 9.15
N ILE A 370 9.03 -1.63 10.03
CA ILE A 370 8.35 -2.42 11.08
C ILE A 370 7.54 -3.56 10.47
N ILE A 371 6.70 -3.26 9.48
CA ILE A 371 5.83 -4.24 8.84
C ILE A 371 6.62 -5.27 8.04
N SER A 372 7.69 -4.85 7.37
CA SER A 372 8.56 -5.76 6.60
C SER A 372 9.23 -6.80 7.49
N GLY A 373 9.55 -6.45 8.75
CA GLY A 373 10.15 -7.38 9.72
C GLY A 373 9.18 -8.45 10.24
N ILE A 374 7.87 -8.27 10.14
CA ILE A 374 6.89 -9.26 10.60
C ILE A 374 6.79 -10.37 9.56
N ILE A 375 6.89 -11.64 9.94
CA ILE A 375 6.58 -12.79 9.06
C ILE A 375 5.07 -13.07 9.18
N GLU A 376 4.32 -13.16 8.06
CA GLU A 376 2.86 -13.36 8.05
C GLU A 376 2.52 -14.86 8.11
N GLN A 377 2.49 -15.41 9.32
CA GLN A 377 2.14 -16.80 9.62
C GLN A 377 1.51 -16.92 11.01
N GLY A 378 0.54 -17.83 11.17
CA GLY A 378 -0.08 -18.09 12.47
C GLY A 378 -0.74 -16.84 13.09
N ASP A 379 -0.39 -16.55 14.34
CA ASP A 379 -0.94 -15.44 15.13
C ASP A 379 -0.59 -14.05 14.58
N SER A 380 0.54 -13.91 13.88
CA SER A 380 0.97 -12.65 13.28
C SER A 380 0.06 -12.11 12.18
N ILE A 381 -0.74 -12.99 11.57
CA ILE A 381 -1.79 -12.58 10.63
C ILE A 381 -2.76 -11.62 11.33
N GLN A 382 -3.14 -11.92 12.58
CA GLN A 382 -4.05 -11.07 13.35
C GLN A 382 -3.43 -9.71 13.68
N GLY A 383 -2.14 -9.69 14.03
CA GLY A 383 -1.37 -8.46 14.21
C GLY A 383 -1.37 -7.58 12.97
N LEU A 384 -1.02 -8.15 11.83
CA LEU A 384 -1.05 -7.44 10.54
C LEU A 384 -2.46 -6.97 10.17
N GLN A 385 -3.50 -7.76 10.47
CA GLN A 385 -4.90 -7.33 10.26
C GLN A 385 -5.27 -6.11 11.10
N PHE A 386 -4.87 -6.05 12.37
CA PHE A 386 -5.08 -4.84 13.18
C PHE A 386 -4.40 -3.63 12.55
N TYR A 387 -3.16 -3.78 12.07
CA TYR A 387 -2.46 -2.69 11.42
C TYR A 387 -3.11 -2.27 10.09
N ARG A 388 -3.55 -3.23 9.28
CA ARG A 388 -4.29 -2.99 8.04
C ARG A 388 -5.58 -2.22 8.28
N ILE A 389 -6.37 -2.62 9.29
CA ILE A 389 -7.60 -1.93 9.66
C ILE A 389 -7.29 -0.53 10.19
N PHE A 390 -6.25 -0.39 11.00
CA PHE A 390 -5.80 0.90 11.49
C PHE A 390 -5.55 1.89 10.32
N LEU A 391 -4.80 1.50 9.29
CA LEU A 391 -4.55 2.35 8.13
C LEU A 391 -5.81 2.68 7.33
N GLY A 392 -6.77 1.76 7.27
CA GLY A 392 -8.01 1.93 6.50
C GLY A 392 -9.17 2.56 7.27
N SER A 393 -9.00 2.90 8.55
CA SER A 393 -10.06 3.41 9.44
C SER A 393 -9.87 4.89 9.77
N THR A 394 -10.89 5.48 10.38
CA THR A 394 -10.88 6.88 10.85
C THR A 394 -10.95 6.95 12.37
N GLU A 395 -10.46 8.06 12.93
CA GLU A 395 -10.70 8.48 14.32
C GLU A 395 -10.48 7.37 15.37
N ILE A 396 -11.46 7.15 16.25
CA ILE A 396 -11.38 6.21 17.37
C ILE A 396 -11.19 4.76 16.91
N THR A 397 -11.77 4.38 15.77
CA THR A 397 -11.61 3.03 15.21
C THR A 397 -10.18 2.79 14.74
N ALA A 398 -9.54 3.81 14.16
CA ALA A 398 -8.12 3.73 13.84
C ALA A 398 -7.31 3.55 15.12
N LEU A 399 -7.51 4.41 16.12
CA LEU A 399 -6.75 4.36 17.37
C LEU A 399 -6.92 3.04 18.14
N ASP A 400 -8.12 2.47 18.19
CA ASP A 400 -8.38 1.16 18.81
C ASP A 400 -7.61 0.03 18.11
N ASN A 401 -7.59 0.03 16.78
CA ASN A 401 -6.84 -0.96 16.01
C ASN A 401 -5.32 -0.76 16.14
N PHE A 402 -4.85 0.48 16.20
CA PHE A 402 -3.45 0.75 16.51
C PHE A 402 -3.07 0.31 17.93
N SER A 403 -3.97 0.46 18.89
CA SER A 403 -3.79 -0.01 20.27
C SER A 403 -3.68 -1.54 20.33
N LYS A 404 -4.58 -2.26 19.64
CA LYS A 404 -4.52 -3.73 19.50
C LYS A 404 -3.23 -4.18 18.82
N PHE A 405 -2.84 -3.51 17.74
CA PHE A 405 -1.55 -3.74 17.10
C PHE A 405 -0.39 -3.51 18.08
N SER A 406 -0.38 -2.41 18.82
CA SER A 406 0.70 -2.07 19.75
C SER A 406 0.89 -3.16 20.80
N TYR A 407 -0.18 -3.61 21.47
CA TYR A 407 -0.10 -4.68 22.46
C TYR A 407 0.45 -5.98 21.87
N TRP A 408 -0.06 -6.38 20.69
CA TRP A 408 0.39 -7.58 20.01
C TRP A 408 1.87 -7.45 19.58
N TYR A 409 2.23 -6.32 18.97
CA TYR A 409 3.56 -6.08 18.42
C TYR A 409 4.62 -6.04 19.51
N CYS A 410 4.33 -5.49 20.69
CA CYS A 410 5.25 -5.53 21.83
C CYS A 410 5.63 -6.98 22.19
N SER A 411 4.65 -7.88 22.20
CA SER A 411 4.88 -9.30 22.50
C SER A 411 5.65 -9.99 21.37
N TYR A 412 5.28 -9.71 20.11
CA TYR A 412 5.96 -10.21 18.91
C TYR A 412 7.43 -9.78 18.87
N LEU A 413 7.70 -8.49 19.12
CA LEU A 413 9.03 -7.89 19.16
C LEU A 413 9.90 -8.57 20.21
N MET A 414 9.41 -8.71 21.45
CA MET A 414 10.18 -9.37 22.51
C MET A 414 10.52 -10.82 22.16
N GLN A 415 9.57 -11.56 21.57
CA GLN A 415 9.82 -12.93 21.12
C GLN A 415 10.85 -12.99 19.97
N ALA A 416 10.77 -12.06 19.02
CA ALA A 416 11.71 -11.97 17.91
C ALA A 416 13.14 -11.68 18.41
N ILE A 417 13.31 -10.70 19.29
CA ILE A 417 14.62 -10.35 19.84
C ILE A 417 15.18 -11.50 20.69
N THR A 418 14.37 -12.21 21.48
CA THR A 418 14.81 -13.42 22.21
C THR A 418 15.35 -14.50 21.26
N ARG A 419 14.79 -14.58 20.05
CA ARG A 419 15.25 -15.48 18.98
C ARG A 419 16.33 -14.87 18.10
N LYS A 420 16.96 -13.76 18.54
CA LYS A 420 18.00 -13.01 17.81
C LYS A 420 17.57 -12.50 16.42
N LYS A 421 16.27 -12.29 16.20
CA LYS A 421 15.72 -11.73 14.96
C LYS A 421 15.69 -10.21 15.01
N TYR A 422 16.88 -9.58 14.98
CA TYR A 422 17.03 -8.13 15.18
C TYR A 422 16.51 -7.27 14.01
N TYR A 423 16.25 -7.88 12.84
CA TYR A 423 15.51 -7.23 11.75
C TYR A 423 14.07 -6.84 12.13
N VAL A 424 13.51 -7.42 13.21
CA VAL A 424 12.27 -6.94 13.83
C VAL A 424 12.63 -5.81 14.77
N THR A 425 12.41 -4.58 14.32
CA THR A 425 12.88 -3.38 15.03
C THR A 425 11.77 -2.68 15.80
N PRO A 426 12.03 -2.18 17.03
CA PRO A 426 11.07 -1.39 17.78
C PRO A 426 10.72 -0.08 17.06
N PHE A 427 9.58 0.50 17.45
CA PHE A 427 9.25 1.87 17.14
C PHE A 427 10.31 2.84 17.68
N LYS A 428 10.48 3.98 17.02
CA LYS A 428 11.20 5.13 17.57
C LYS A 428 10.23 6.04 18.30
N THR A 429 10.60 6.54 19.47
CA THR A 429 9.76 7.47 20.25
C THR A 429 9.43 8.73 19.46
N GLU A 430 10.35 9.20 18.64
CA GLU A 430 10.22 10.39 17.80
C GLU A 430 9.19 10.17 16.69
N THR A 431 9.19 8.97 16.09
CA THR A 431 8.16 8.57 15.12
C THR A 431 6.80 8.49 15.78
N LEU A 432 6.70 7.92 16.98
CA LEU A 432 5.44 7.85 17.74
C LEU A 432 4.95 9.25 18.12
N ASN A 433 5.83 10.16 18.57
CA ASN A 433 5.48 11.54 18.88
C ASN A 433 4.84 12.24 17.68
N LYS A 434 5.51 12.18 16.51
CA LYS A 434 4.97 12.77 15.27
C LYS A 434 3.63 12.13 14.91
N PHE A 435 3.51 10.83 15.08
CA PHE A 435 2.30 10.08 14.75
C PHE A 435 1.11 10.44 15.63
N TYR A 436 1.28 10.42 16.96
CA TYR A 436 0.21 10.77 17.91
C TYR A 436 -0.18 12.24 17.83
N LYS A 437 0.78 13.16 17.61
CA LYS A 437 0.49 14.57 17.34
C LYS A 437 -0.50 14.76 16.18
N ASN A 438 -0.38 13.95 15.12
CA ASN A 438 -1.24 14.05 13.94
C ASN A 438 -2.57 13.29 14.08
N MET A 439 -2.71 12.44 15.10
CA MET A 439 -3.98 11.80 15.46
C MET A 439 -4.68 12.49 16.63
N ASP A 440 -4.06 13.52 17.19
CA ASP A 440 -4.55 14.23 18.36
C ASP A 440 -5.83 14.99 18.04
N THR A 441 -6.82 14.87 18.92
CA THR A 441 -8.09 15.58 18.84
C THR A 441 -8.47 16.05 20.24
N GLN A 442 -9.38 17.03 20.33
CA GLN A 442 -9.88 17.53 21.62
C GLN A 442 -10.52 16.43 22.49
N GLU A 443 -11.02 15.36 21.87
CA GLU A 443 -11.62 14.21 22.56
C GLU A 443 -10.56 13.23 23.09
N LEU A 444 -9.40 13.13 22.41
CA LEU A 444 -8.36 12.17 22.74
C LEU A 444 -7.27 12.74 23.64
N ASN A 445 -6.91 14.02 23.46
CA ASN A 445 -5.83 14.73 24.16
C ASN A 445 -4.54 13.90 24.30
N LEU A 446 -4.15 13.22 23.22
CA LEU A 446 -2.99 12.33 23.16
C LEU A 446 -1.71 13.07 23.54
N MET A 447 -1.57 14.31 23.05
CA MET A 447 -0.39 15.15 23.31
C MET A 447 -0.24 15.49 24.80
N GLU A 448 -1.34 15.66 25.53
CA GLU A 448 -1.30 15.90 26.97
C GLU A 448 -0.74 14.67 27.71
N ILE A 449 -1.19 13.48 27.31
CA ILE A 449 -0.74 12.21 27.91
C ILE A 449 0.75 11.96 27.63
N ILE A 450 1.18 12.06 26.37
CA ILE A 450 2.53 11.64 25.98
C ILE A 450 3.63 12.63 26.38
N ASN A 451 3.26 13.87 26.74
CA ASN A 451 4.21 14.89 27.22
C ASN A 451 4.24 15.01 28.75
N ASP A 452 3.38 14.29 29.48
CA ASP A 452 3.39 14.29 30.93
C ASP A 452 4.62 13.56 31.49
N ASP A 453 5.30 14.19 32.46
CA ASP A 453 6.52 13.66 33.06
C ASP A 453 6.28 12.31 33.78
N GLY A 454 5.12 12.14 34.40
CA GLY A 454 4.68 10.91 35.04
C GLY A 454 4.51 9.77 34.04
N PHE A 455 3.78 10.01 32.96
CA PHE A 455 3.66 9.05 31.86
C PHE A 455 5.02 8.67 31.28
N LEU A 456 5.86 9.66 30.98
CA LEU A 456 7.19 9.46 30.40
C LEU A 456 8.13 8.68 31.34
N ALA A 457 8.08 8.96 32.65
CA ALA A 457 8.87 8.24 33.65
C ALA A 457 8.48 6.75 33.71
N ILE A 458 7.19 6.44 33.71
CA ILE A 458 6.69 5.07 33.73
C ILE A 458 7.02 4.36 32.41
N ALA A 459 6.81 5.00 31.25
CA ALA A 459 7.19 4.43 29.96
C ALA A 459 8.69 4.14 29.88
N SER A 460 9.54 5.03 30.40
CA SER A 460 10.99 4.83 30.50
C SER A 460 11.36 3.65 31.41
N ALA A 461 10.70 3.51 32.56
CA ALA A 461 10.90 2.38 33.48
C ALA A 461 10.50 1.04 32.84
N ILE A 462 9.37 1.02 32.11
CA ILE A 462 8.94 -0.13 31.30
C ILE A 462 10.04 -0.49 30.29
N ARG A 463 10.48 0.48 29.47
CA ARG A 463 11.52 0.28 28.43
C ARG A 463 12.80 -0.31 28.99
N LYS A 464 13.27 0.21 30.12
CA LYS A 464 14.48 -0.25 30.83
C LYS A 464 14.32 -1.61 31.52
N SER A 465 13.10 -2.12 31.60
CA SER A 465 12.77 -3.44 32.16
C SER A 465 12.41 -4.47 31.09
N THR A 466 12.23 -4.05 29.84
CA THR A 466 11.79 -4.89 28.72
C THR A 466 12.76 -4.77 27.55
N VAL A 467 12.43 -3.98 26.53
CA VAL A 467 13.10 -3.92 25.24
C VAL A 467 14.57 -3.50 25.38
N SER A 468 14.90 -2.44 26.12
CA SER A 468 16.30 -1.99 26.24
C SER A 468 17.16 -3.04 26.95
N LEU A 469 16.59 -3.74 27.93
CA LEU A 469 17.27 -4.80 28.66
C LEU A 469 17.45 -6.08 27.81
N GLN A 470 16.50 -6.36 26.91
CA GLN A 470 16.59 -7.47 25.95
C GLN A 470 17.75 -7.30 24.98
N TYR A 471 17.99 -6.06 24.51
CA TYR A 471 19.14 -5.74 23.67
C TYR A 471 20.47 -5.68 24.44
N THR A 472 20.44 -5.63 25.77
CA THR A 472 21.67 -5.68 26.58
C THR A 472 22.25 -7.10 26.55
N PRO A 473 23.54 -7.28 26.20
CA PRO A 473 24.22 -8.58 26.23
C PRO A 473 24.04 -9.28 27.58
N LYS A 474 23.92 -10.62 27.56
CA LYS A 474 23.56 -11.41 28.75
C LYS A 474 24.57 -11.20 29.89
N GLU A 475 25.85 -11.02 29.56
CA GLU A 475 26.96 -10.83 30.49
C GLU A 475 26.93 -9.45 31.15
N LYS A 476 26.39 -8.44 30.45
CA LYS A 476 26.25 -7.06 30.93
C LYS A 476 24.89 -6.82 31.59
N ARG A 477 24.00 -7.80 31.58
CA ARG A 477 22.63 -7.66 32.08
C ARG A 477 22.59 -7.70 33.59
N GLN A 478 22.04 -6.64 34.18
CA GLN A 478 22.01 -6.42 35.63
C GLN A 478 20.67 -6.75 36.28
N PHE A 479 19.62 -6.95 35.48
CA PHE A 479 18.24 -7.17 35.93
C PHE A 479 17.59 -8.28 35.10
N GLU A 480 16.53 -8.88 35.64
CA GLU A 480 15.69 -9.80 34.87
C GLU A 480 14.78 -9.05 33.89
N ILE A 481 14.51 -9.70 32.76
CA ILE A 481 13.62 -9.15 31.73
C ILE A 481 12.18 -9.47 32.09
N ARG A 482 11.32 -8.45 32.10
CA ARG A 482 9.89 -8.60 32.39
C ARG A 482 9.12 -8.98 31.15
N TYR A 483 9.07 -10.27 30.84
CA TYR A 483 8.20 -10.80 29.78
C TYR A 483 6.72 -10.68 30.14
N GLY A 484 5.85 -10.61 29.12
CA GLY A 484 4.39 -10.56 29.31
C GLY A 484 3.83 -9.22 29.80
N LEU A 485 4.67 -8.21 30.03
CA LEU A 485 4.24 -6.91 30.54
C LEU A 485 3.20 -6.22 29.64
N ALA A 486 3.34 -6.32 28.31
CA ALA A 486 2.35 -5.78 27.37
C ALA A 486 0.97 -6.45 27.51
N GLN A 487 0.93 -7.76 27.75
CA GLN A 487 -0.31 -8.51 27.98
C GLN A 487 -0.94 -8.14 29.33
N GLN A 488 -0.12 -7.93 30.36
CA GLN A 488 -0.58 -7.44 31.66
C GLN A 488 -1.15 -6.03 31.55
N LEU A 489 -0.48 -5.12 30.85
CA LEU A 489 -0.99 -3.78 30.54
C LEU A 489 -2.35 -3.88 29.83
N GLN A 490 -2.47 -4.68 28.77
CA GLN A 490 -3.73 -4.85 28.05
C GLN A 490 -4.87 -5.35 28.97
N ASN A 491 -4.58 -6.33 29.82
CA ASN A 491 -5.58 -6.91 30.71
C ASN A 491 -5.96 -5.95 31.85
N LYS A 492 -4.98 -5.26 32.44
CA LYS A 492 -5.17 -4.35 33.57
C LYS A 492 -5.74 -3.00 33.17
N SER A 493 -5.58 -2.60 31.91
CA SER A 493 -6.18 -1.38 31.37
C SER A 493 -7.69 -1.49 31.12
N LYS A 494 -8.33 -2.60 31.49
CA LYS A 494 -9.78 -2.77 31.43
C LYS A 494 -10.51 -1.92 32.47
N SER A 495 -9.87 -1.57 33.60
CA SER A 495 -10.37 -0.65 34.62
C SER A 495 -9.26 0.32 35.05
N LYS A 496 -9.62 1.47 35.63
CA LYS A 496 -8.63 2.44 36.10
C LYS A 496 -7.91 1.91 37.34
N GLU A 497 -8.65 1.29 38.23
CA GLU A 497 -8.19 0.76 39.51
C GLU A 497 -7.19 -0.37 39.32
N ASP A 498 -7.46 -1.30 38.39
CA ASP A 498 -6.53 -2.37 38.05
C ASP A 498 -5.22 -1.82 37.46
N LEU A 499 -5.32 -0.84 36.57
CA LEU A 499 -4.16 -0.22 35.94
C LEU A 499 -3.32 0.55 36.97
N ALA A 500 -3.95 1.36 37.82
CA ALA A 500 -3.28 2.11 38.89
C ALA A 500 -2.53 1.15 39.83
N THR A 501 -3.22 0.11 40.30
CA THR A 501 -2.65 -0.90 41.21
C THR A 501 -1.46 -1.62 40.56
N PHE A 502 -1.61 -2.02 39.29
CA PHE A 502 -0.56 -2.68 38.55
C PHE A 502 0.68 -1.79 38.37
N ILE A 503 0.49 -0.52 37.97
CA ILE A 503 1.57 0.43 37.77
C ILE A 503 2.27 0.76 39.09
N GLY A 504 1.53 1.01 40.17
CA GLY A 504 2.10 1.25 41.50
C GLY A 504 2.97 0.07 41.97
N GLY A 505 2.47 -1.16 41.83
CA GLY A 505 3.23 -2.37 42.17
C GLY A 505 4.47 -2.58 41.28
N PHE A 506 4.35 -2.31 39.98
CA PHE A 506 5.46 -2.36 39.02
C PHE A 506 6.55 -1.34 39.41
N VAL A 507 6.18 -0.08 39.63
CA VAL A 507 7.10 0.99 40.01
C VAL A 507 7.79 0.69 41.33
N GLY A 508 7.05 0.23 42.35
CA GLY A 508 7.62 -0.16 43.63
C GLY A 508 8.69 -1.26 43.49
N THR A 509 8.39 -2.29 42.70
CA THR A 509 9.35 -3.36 42.42
C THR A 509 10.57 -2.84 41.64
N TYR A 510 10.34 -2.05 40.60
CA TYR A 510 11.39 -1.47 39.75
C TYR A 510 12.36 -0.58 40.54
N ASN A 511 11.82 0.29 41.40
CA ASN A 511 12.61 1.19 42.25
C ASN A 511 13.38 0.40 43.32
N ALA A 512 12.75 -0.58 43.97
CA ALA A 512 13.39 -1.42 44.97
C ALA A 512 14.58 -2.23 44.40
N GLU A 513 14.41 -2.82 43.21
CA GLU A 513 15.51 -3.49 42.49
C GLU A 513 16.66 -2.53 42.19
N THR A 514 16.34 -1.31 41.76
CA THR A 514 17.33 -0.27 41.45
C THR A 514 18.12 0.16 42.68
N ALA A 515 17.42 0.40 43.80
CA ALA A 515 18.03 0.77 45.08
C ALA A 515 18.94 -0.34 45.61
N ARG A 516 18.47 -1.60 45.62
CA ARG A 516 19.28 -2.76 46.04
C ARG A 516 20.55 -2.92 45.20
N TYR A 517 20.49 -2.62 43.91
CA TYR A 517 21.68 -2.63 43.06
C TYR A 517 22.64 -1.50 43.43
N ALA A 518 22.12 -0.29 43.63
CA ALA A 518 22.91 0.87 44.05
C ALA A 518 23.61 0.62 45.40
N GLU A 519 22.94 0.00 46.36
CA GLU A 519 23.52 -0.42 47.64
C GLU A 519 24.68 -1.40 47.45
N LYS A 520 24.53 -2.39 46.56
CA LYS A 520 25.55 -3.42 46.31
C LYS A 520 26.76 -2.92 45.50
N LYS A 521 26.58 -1.92 44.62
CA LYS A 521 27.57 -1.51 43.61
C LYS A 521 27.95 -0.02 43.68
N GLY A 522 27.39 0.74 44.61
CA GLY A 522 27.66 2.17 44.82
C GLY A 522 27.07 3.12 43.77
N LYS A 523 26.40 2.62 42.73
CA LYS A 523 25.80 3.44 41.67
C LYS A 523 24.48 2.85 41.18
N ALA A 524 23.46 3.69 41.04
CA ALA A 524 22.20 3.31 40.43
C ALA A 524 22.37 3.18 38.90
N PRO A 525 22.10 2.01 38.30
CA PRO A 525 22.28 1.80 36.87
C PRO A 525 21.11 2.32 36.03
N ARG A 526 19.97 2.61 36.67
CA ARG A 526 18.77 3.16 36.04
C ARG A 526 18.13 4.21 36.96
N ALA A 527 17.40 5.16 36.37
CA ALA A 527 16.69 6.19 37.11
C ALA A 527 15.41 5.60 37.72
N THR A 528 15.10 5.95 38.97
CA THR A 528 13.85 5.57 39.65
C THR A 528 12.70 6.48 39.22
N VAL A 529 11.46 5.98 39.32
CA VAL A 529 10.25 6.82 39.17
C VAL A 529 9.97 7.49 40.51
N LYS A 530 9.81 8.81 40.53
CA LYS A 530 9.58 9.60 41.74
C LYS A 530 8.10 9.61 42.13
N ASP A 531 7.81 9.85 43.40
CA ASP A 531 6.43 9.95 43.89
C ASP A 531 5.62 11.04 43.16
N GLY A 532 6.24 12.18 42.86
CA GLY A 532 5.60 13.25 42.08
C GLY A 532 5.22 12.84 40.65
N GLU A 533 6.08 12.06 40.00
CA GLU A 533 5.83 11.50 38.66
C GLU A 533 4.69 10.47 38.72
N LEU A 534 4.67 9.63 39.76
CA LEU A 534 3.59 8.66 39.95
C LEU A 534 2.23 9.34 40.22
N LEU A 535 2.21 10.43 40.99
CA LEU A 535 1.02 11.23 41.22
C LEU A 535 0.52 11.91 39.94
N GLN A 536 1.42 12.42 39.10
CA GLN A 536 1.04 12.98 37.78
C GLN A 536 0.41 11.91 36.89
N PHE A 537 0.99 10.72 36.84
CA PHE A 537 0.41 9.61 36.09
C PHE A 537 -1.02 9.25 36.54
N TYR A 538 -1.27 9.22 37.85
CA TYR A 538 -2.63 8.97 38.35
C TYR A 538 -3.63 10.06 37.95
N LYS A 539 -3.21 11.33 37.89
CA LYS A 539 -4.06 12.40 37.36
C LYS A 539 -4.44 12.19 35.90
N ILE A 540 -3.50 11.72 35.07
CA ILE A 540 -3.84 11.35 33.68
C ILE A 540 -4.86 10.21 33.66
N LEU A 541 -4.68 9.20 34.51
CA LEU A 541 -5.58 8.06 34.61
C LEU A 541 -6.99 8.45 35.05
N ASP A 542 -7.12 9.49 35.88
CA ASP A 542 -8.41 10.06 36.24
C ASP A 542 -9.07 10.76 35.05
N ASN A 543 -8.29 11.40 34.18
CA ASN A 543 -8.80 12.25 33.10
C ASN A 543 -8.95 11.55 31.73
N ALA A 544 -8.28 10.41 31.50
CA ALA A 544 -8.31 9.70 30.22
C ALA A 544 -8.71 8.21 30.38
N PRO A 545 -9.21 7.57 29.31
CA PRO A 545 -9.57 6.15 29.37
C PRO A 545 -8.37 5.25 29.69
N ALA A 546 -8.50 4.38 30.69
CA ALA A 546 -7.43 3.46 31.10
C ALA A 546 -6.90 2.61 29.93
N ARG A 547 -7.79 2.16 29.03
CA ARG A 547 -7.43 1.40 27.83
C ARG A 547 -6.48 2.16 26.90
N LEU A 548 -6.72 3.47 26.75
CA LEU A 548 -5.89 4.34 25.94
C LEU A 548 -4.50 4.51 26.58
N ILE A 549 -4.46 4.84 27.87
CA ILE A 549 -3.20 5.02 28.62
C ILE A 549 -2.37 3.74 28.58
N GLY A 550 -2.98 2.58 28.82
CA GLY A 550 -2.30 1.29 28.72
C GLY A 550 -1.70 1.01 27.35
N ALA A 551 -2.40 1.42 26.28
CA ALA A 551 -1.95 1.21 24.92
C ALA A 551 -0.79 2.14 24.57
N LEU A 552 -0.86 3.39 25.01
CA LEU A 552 0.22 4.37 24.90
C LEU A 552 1.45 3.92 25.71
N LEU A 553 1.26 3.40 26.93
CA LEU A 553 2.35 2.82 27.71
C LEU A 553 2.98 1.61 27.02
N ALA A 554 2.18 0.76 26.37
CA ALA A 554 2.71 -0.36 25.58
C ALA A 554 3.52 0.15 24.38
N SER A 555 2.99 1.09 23.59
CA SER A 555 3.72 1.60 22.42
C SER A 555 5.01 2.35 22.82
N TYR A 556 4.96 3.28 23.78
CA TYR A 556 6.12 4.05 24.24
C TYR A 556 7.11 3.25 25.06
N GLY A 557 6.60 2.37 25.93
CA GLY A 557 7.41 1.54 26.81
C GLY A 557 8.21 0.48 26.04
N PHE A 558 7.81 0.13 24.82
CA PHE A 558 8.55 -0.80 23.96
C PHE A 558 9.22 -0.12 22.75
N ALA A 559 9.02 1.20 22.59
CA ALA A 559 9.79 2.01 21.65
C ALA A 559 11.18 2.33 22.20
N LEU A 560 12.11 2.73 21.32
CA LEU A 560 13.44 3.21 21.69
C LEU A 560 13.59 4.68 21.34
N THR A 561 14.43 5.38 22.11
CA THR A 561 14.91 6.71 21.74
C THR A 561 15.96 6.61 20.62
N SER A 562 16.18 7.69 19.86
CA SER A 562 17.21 7.72 18.81
C SER A 562 18.59 7.33 19.35
N LYS A 563 18.93 7.79 20.56
CA LYS A 563 20.19 7.44 21.23
C LYS A 563 20.32 5.93 21.47
N GLU A 564 19.29 5.31 22.04
CA GLU A 564 19.25 3.86 22.27
C GLU A 564 19.25 3.06 20.96
N PHE A 565 18.76 3.65 19.87
CA PHE A 565 18.79 3.03 18.54
C PHE A 565 20.22 3.02 17.96
N SER A 566 20.94 4.15 18.04
CA SER A 566 22.32 4.27 17.57
C SER A 566 23.28 3.39 18.37
N GLU A 567 23.08 3.24 19.68
CA GLU A 567 23.87 2.34 20.52
C GLU A 567 23.70 0.86 20.12
N LYS A 568 22.58 0.50 19.45
CA LYS A 568 22.27 -0.87 19.04
C LYS A 568 22.71 -1.23 17.63
N GLU A 569 22.70 -0.29 16.68
CA GLU A 569 23.23 -0.56 15.33
C GLU A 569 24.70 -0.99 15.37
N ASN A 570 25.45 -0.58 16.39
CA ASN A 570 26.84 -1.02 16.63
C ASN A 570 26.98 -2.45 17.18
N ILE A 571 25.89 -3.06 17.68
CA ILE A 571 25.89 -4.44 18.24
C ILE A 571 25.55 -5.47 17.14
N ASP A 572 24.72 -5.09 16.15
CA ASP A 572 24.33 -5.95 15.02
C ASP A 572 25.51 -6.33 14.11
N THR A 573 26.63 -5.60 14.14
CA THR A 573 27.84 -5.88 13.34
C THR A 573 28.73 -7.00 13.91
N GLU A 574 28.45 -7.53 15.11
CA GLU A 574 29.34 -8.49 15.80
C GLU A 574 28.78 -9.92 15.94
N ILE A 575 27.58 -10.22 15.43
CA ILE A 575 26.96 -11.56 15.57
C ILE A 575 26.93 -12.27 14.20
N PRO A 576 27.53 -13.48 14.06
CA PRO A 576 27.43 -14.26 12.83
C PRO A 576 25.98 -14.71 12.61
N GLU A 577 25.36 -14.29 11.50
CA GLU A 577 24.05 -14.78 11.08
C GLU A 577 24.20 -16.20 10.48
N GLU A 578 23.90 -17.23 11.27
CA GLU A 578 23.56 -18.56 10.76
C GLU A 578 22.15 -18.55 10.15
N GLU A 579 22.11 -18.91 8.86
CA GLU A 579 21.01 -19.46 8.06
C GLU A 579 19.60 -18.82 8.16
N ASN A 580 19.20 -18.14 7.08
CA ASN A 580 18.01 -18.45 6.28
C ASN A 580 18.07 -17.80 4.89
#